data_AF-A0A7V9PPS9-F1
#
_entry.id   AF-A0A7V9PPS9-F1
#
_cell.length_a   1.000
_cell.length_b   1.000
_cell.length_c   1.000
_cell.angle_alpha   90.00
_cell.angle_beta   90.00
_cell.angle_gamma   90.00
#
_symmetry.space_group_name_H-M   'P 1'
#
loop_
_entity.id
_entity.type
_entity.pdbx_description
1 polymer ?
#
loop_
_entity_poly.entity_id
_entity_poly.type
_entity_poly.pdbx_seq_one_letter_code
_entity_poly.pdbx_strand_id
1 'polypeptide(L)'
;MLTQGIAEVPNPGTSLPVHERRAVTLLHVVQRAGSAEGHGTILHEVNLVQTTAGGYFGRALVVDVSDGGASEHLELDDGTLRAYLGGAGLGAWLMHRLAPEGVDPLAPEAPLAFVFSPLVGTPLTTSAKFAVVAKSPQTGLLNDALASSHFAIAGKLTGHDAIVIRGACPRPSVLVVDGDRTRLEDASDLWGLSADETEERVRERLGIAWRVAAIGPAGENLVRFATVSHDGRHAGRGGLGAVMGSKLVKAIAVRARA
;
A
#
# COMPACT_ATOMS: atom_id res chain seq x y z
N MET A 1 -14.62 17.54 70.68
CA MET A 1 -14.06 16.24 71.11
C MET A 1 -13.61 15.51 69.86
N LEU A 2 -12.38 15.02 69.89
CA LEU A 2 -11.61 14.43 68.79
C LEU A 2 -12.24 13.17 68.21
N THR A 3 -12.09 12.97 66.91
CA THR A 3 -11.32 11.83 66.33
C THR A 3 -11.07 12.05 64.83
N GLN A 4 -9.79 12.03 64.45
CA GLN A 4 -9.34 12.02 63.06
C GLN A 4 -9.52 10.60 62.48
N GLY A 5 -10.15 10.49 61.32
CA GLY A 5 -10.19 9.26 60.53
C GLY A 5 -9.16 9.34 59.40
N ILE A 6 -8.11 8.54 59.51
CA ILE A 6 -7.06 8.35 58.51
C ILE A 6 -7.63 7.33 57.50
N ALA A 7 -7.75 7.71 56.22
CA ALA A 7 -8.10 6.77 55.16
C ALA A 7 -6.83 6.14 54.59
N GLU A 8 -6.85 4.81 54.50
CA GLU A 8 -5.74 3.92 54.21
C GLU A 8 -5.19 4.04 52.77
N VAL A 9 -3.87 3.84 52.65
CA VAL A 9 -3.15 3.65 51.39
C VAL A 9 -3.29 2.17 50.97
N PRO A 10 -3.72 1.83 49.74
CA PRO A 10 -3.78 0.43 49.33
C PRO A 10 -2.38 -0.14 49.01
N ASN A 11 -2.18 -1.38 49.47
CA ASN A 11 -1.00 -2.24 49.32
C ASN A 11 -0.74 -2.63 47.83
N PRO A 12 0.50 -2.60 47.31
CA PRO A 12 0.81 -3.02 45.94
C PRO A 12 0.84 -4.54 45.83
N GLY A 13 -0.32 -5.18 45.61
CA GLY A 13 -0.38 -6.64 45.65
C GLY A 13 -1.55 -7.34 44.96
N THR A 14 -2.34 -6.67 44.12
CA THR A 14 -3.45 -7.30 43.39
C THR A 14 -3.36 -7.06 41.89
N SER A 15 -3.23 -8.16 41.15
CA SER A 15 -3.21 -8.23 39.69
C SER A 15 -4.58 -7.94 39.10
N LEU A 16 -4.68 -6.87 38.30
CA LEU A 16 -5.82 -6.59 37.44
C LEU A 16 -5.68 -7.28 36.07
N PRO A 17 -6.79 -7.70 35.43
CA PRO A 17 -6.78 -8.50 34.20
C PRO A 17 -6.23 -7.76 32.97
N VAL A 18 -5.69 -8.54 32.03
CA VAL A 18 -4.84 -8.15 30.87
C VAL A 18 -5.62 -7.50 29.71
N HIS A 19 -6.69 -6.74 29.96
CA HIS A 19 -7.45 -6.05 28.90
C HIS A 19 -7.42 -4.51 28.95
N GLU A 20 -6.71 -3.89 29.90
CA GLU A 20 -6.73 -2.42 30.06
C GLU A 20 -5.35 -1.75 30.07
N ARG A 21 -4.39 -2.18 29.25
CA ARG A 21 -3.12 -1.44 29.11
C ARG A 21 -2.76 -1.12 27.68
N ARG A 22 -2.69 0.21 27.45
CA ARG A 22 -2.05 0.97 26.36
C ARG A 22 -2.98 1.49 25.25
N ALA A 23 -3.74 2.53 25.59
CA ALA A 23 -3.91 3.66 24.67
C ALA A 23 -2.88 4.73 25.08
N VAL A 24 -1.89 5.00 24.21
CA VAL A 24 -1.06 6.21 24.34
C VAL A 24 -1.84 7.33 23.67
N THR A 25 -2.63 8.07 24.45
CA THR A 25 -3.35 9.25 23.97
C THR A 25 -2.41 10.45 24.04
N LEU A 26 -1.94 10.94 22.89
CA LEU A 26 -1.31 12.26 22.81
C LEU A 26 -2.44 13.31 22.88
N LEU A 27 -2.71 13.80 24.08
CA LEU A 27 -3.71 14.83 24.33
C LEU A 27 -3.15 16.20 23.92
N HIS A 28 -3.56 16.74 22.77
CA HIS A 28 -3.39 18.18 22.51
C HIS A 28 -4.48 18.93 23.26
N VAL A 29 -4.13 19.50 24.42
CA VAL A 29 -4.99 20.45 25.12
C VAL A 29 -4.86 21.81 24.42
N VAL A 30 -5.83 22.17 23.59
CA VAL A 30 -5.99 23.55 23.10
C VAL A 30 -6.75 24.34 24.18
N GLN A 31 -6.03 25.02 25.06
CA GLN A 31 -6.63 26.00 25.97
C GLN A 31 -7.00 27.26 25.17
N ARG A 32 -8.29 27.48 24.89
CA ARG A 32 -8.82 28.83 24.63
C ARG A 32 -9.29 29.42 25.96
N ALA A 33 -8.63 30.48 26.40
CA ALA A 33 -9.10 31.28 27.52
C ALA A 33 -10.35 32.08 27.11
N GLY A 34 -11.49 31.75 27.71
CA GLY A 34 -12.74 32.51 27.63
C GLY A 34 -13.36 32.55 29.02
N SER A 35 -13.57 33.77 29.54
CA SER A 35 -14.07 34.04 30.88
C SER A 35 -15.61 34.02 30.95
N ALA A 36 -16.10 33.66 32.13
CA ALA A 36 -17.39 33.96 32.77
C ALA A 36 -18.57 32.96 32.61
N GLU A 37 -18.86 32.34 33.76
CA GLU A 37 -20.16 32.02 34.37
C GLU A 37 -21.22 31.20 33.60
N GLY A 38 -21.53 30.03 34.16
CA GLY A 38 -22.75 29.29 33.86
C GLY A 38 -22.64 27.82 34.23
N HIS A 39 -23.45 27.35 35.18
CA HIS A 39 -23.62 25.93 35.48
C HIS A 39 -24.20 25.21 34.25
N GLY A 40 -23.35 24.51 33.51
CA GLY A 40 -23.75 23.61 32.44
C GLY A 40 -22.95 22.32 32.56
N THR A 41 -23.64 21.19 32.65
CA THR A 41 -23.02 19.87 32.53
C THR A 41 -22.39 19.76 31.14
N ILE A 42 -21.06 19.87 31.08
CA ILE A 42 -20.30 19.69 29.84
C ILE A 42 -20.24 18.18 29.59
N LEU A 43 -21.15 17.68 28.74
CA LEU A 43 -20.96 16.37 28.12
C LEU A 43 -19.77 16.52 27.18
N HIS A 44 -18.62 16.00 27.59
CA HIS A 44 -17.46 15.88 26.71
C HIS A 44 -17.81 14.85 25.64
N GLU A 45 -18.20 15.33 24.46
CA GLU A 45 -18.25 14.53 23.25
C GLU A 45 -16.80 14.10 22.93
N VAL A 46 -16.45 12.88 23.33
CA VAL A 46 -15.15 12.27 23.02
C VAL A 46 -15.17 11.97 21.53
N ASN A 47 -14.68 12.92 20.75
CA ASN A 47 -14.41 12.69 19.33
C ASN A 47 -13.24 11.70 19.26
N LEU A 48 -13.55 10.41 19.13
CA LEU A 48 -12.58 9.36 18.85
C LEU A 48 -12.00 9.65 17.47
N VAL A 49 -10.92 10.42 17.43
CA VAL A 49 -10.05 10.48 16.25
C VAL A 49 -9.55 9.05 16.05
N GLN A 50 -10.09 8.34 15.07
CA GLN A 50 -9.63 7.01 14.71
C GLN A 50 -8.20 7.16 14.19
N THR A 51 -7.23 6.95 15.06
CA THR A 51 -5.83 6.86 14.67
C THR A 51 -5.66 5.59 13.85
N THR A 52 -5.24 5.71 12.59
CA THR A 52 -4.88 4.57 11.75
C THR A 52 -3.95 3.64 12.53
N ALA A 53 -4.23 2.34 12.52
CA ALA A 53 -3.34 1.36 13.13
C ALA A 53 -1.87 1.58 12.70
N GLY A 54 -0.92 1.36 13.62
CA GLY A 54 0.50 1.57 13.33
C GLY A 54 0.97 0.74 12.14
N GLY A 55 1.82 1.32 11.29
CA GLY A 55 2.35 0.67 10.09
C GLY A 55 1.53 0.85 8.82
N TYR A 56 0.39 1.54 8.87
CA TYR A 56 -0.44 1.88 7.70
C TYR A 56 -0.36 3.36 7.35
N PHE A 57 -0.59 3.68 6.08
CA PHE A 57 -0.82 5.05 5.62
C PHE A 57 -2.31 5.39 5.49
N GLY A 58 -3.20 4.39 5.54
CA GLY A 58 -4.65 4.60 5.48
C GLY A 58 -5.20 4.76 4.07
N ARG A 59 -4.42 4.47 3.03
CA ARG A 59 -4.80 4.80 1.65
C ARG A 59 -4.08 3.97 0.59
N ALA A 60 -4.77 3.73 -0.51
CA ALA A 60 -4.20 3.19 -1.75
C ALA A 60 -4.16 4.28 -2.83
N LEU A 61 -3.13 4.26 -3.67
CA LEU A 61 -3.02 5.10 -4.86
C LEU A 61 -3.58 4.33 -6.06
N VAL A 62 -4.71 4.76 -6.61
CA VAL A 62 -5.31 4.17 -7.81
C VAL A 62 -4.91 5.01 -9.01
N VAL A 63 -4.17 4.41 -9.94
CA VAL A 63 -3.59 5.07 -11.11
C VAL A 63 -4.28 4.58 -12.38
N ASP A 64 -4.83 5.51 -13.15
CA ASP A 64 -5.31 5.26 -14.49
C ASP A 64 -4.21 5.55 -15.51
N VAL A 65 -3.66 4.50 -16.11
CA VAL A 65 -2.56 4.63 -17.07
C VAL A 65 -3.04 4.92 -18.49
N SER A 66 -4.36 4.94 -18.74
CA SER A 66 -4.90 5.42 -20.01
C SER A 66 -4.92 6.96 -20.11
N ASP A 67 -4.99 7.64 -18.96
CA ASP A 67 -5.08 9.11 -18.85
C ASP A 67 -3.79 9.71 -18.29
N GLY A 68 -2.66 9.49 -18.98
CA GLY A 68 -1.37 10.10 -18.60
C GLY A 68 -0.82 9.68 -17.23
N GLY A 69 -1.43 8.69 -16.57
CA GLY A 69 -1.11 8.30 -15.21
C GLY A 69 -1.87 9.09 -14.14
N ALA A 70 -3.02 9.69 -14.45
CA ALA A 70 -3.88 10.34 -13.45
C ALA A 70 -4.13 9.40 -12.26
N SER A 71 -4.08 9.95 -11.04
CA SER A 71 -4.20 9.15 -9.83
C SER A 71 -5.16 9.74 -8.82
N GLU A 72 -5.88 8.87 -8.13
CA GLU A 72 -6.77 9.20 -7.02
C GLU A 72 -6.42 8.37 -5.77
N HIS A 73 -6.78 8.88 -4.60
CA HIS A 73 -6.65 8.14 -3.35
C HIS A 73 -7.93 7.35 -3.09
N LEU A 74 -7.76 6.07 -2.76
CA LEU A 74 -8.80 5.26 -2.14
C LEU A 74 -8.50 5.15 -0.64
N GLU A 75 -9.34 5.77 0.17
CA GLU A 75 -9.23 5.70 1.63
C GLU A 75 -9.48 4.27 2.13
N LEU A 76 -8.62 3.83 3.05
CA LEU A 76 -8.68 2.53 3.71
C LEU A 76 -8.92 2.77 5.20
N ASP A 77 -10.19 2.64 5.61
CA ASP A 77 -10.57 2.83 7.00
C ASP A 77 -9.94 1.78 7.93
N ASP A 78 -9.86 2.10 9.23
CA ASP A 78 -9.21 1.24 10.23
C ASP A 78 -9.88 -0.15 10.34
N GLY A 79 -11.20 -0.24 10.08
CA GLY A 79 -11.92 -1.51 10.04
C GLY A 79 -11.45 -2.40 8.89
N THR A 80 -11.34 -1.82 7.69
CA THR A 80 -10.78 -2.50 6.51
C THR A 80 -9.34 -2.96 6.77
N LEU A 81 -8.48 -2.06 7.26
CA LEU A 81 -7.07 -2.40 7.53
C LEU A 81 -6.91 -3.48 8.61
N ARG A 82 -7.78 -3.52 9.63
CA ARG A 82 -7.76 -4.60 10.63
C ARG A 82 -8.28 -5.92 10.08
N ALA A 83 -9.31 -5.88 9.24
CA ALA A 83 -9.93 -7.08 8.69
C ALA A 83 -9.05 -7.77 7.64
N TYR A 84 -8.36 -6.99 6.81
CA TYR A 84 -7.63 -7.50 5.65
C TYR A 84 -6.10 -7.35 5.76
N LEU A 85 -5.62 -6.68 6.81
CA LEU A 85 -4.21 -6.40 7.05
C LEU A 85 -3.57 -5.64 5.87
N GLY A 86 -2.58 -6.26 5.23
CA GLY A 86 -1.94 -5.77 4.01
C GLY A 86 -1.60 -6.95 3.09
N GLY A 87 -0.72 -6.73 2.12
CA GLY A 87 -0.30 -7.78 1.19
C GLY A 87 -1.49 -8.47 0.50
N ALA A 88 -1.53 -9.80 0.54
CA ALA A 88 -2.55 -10.59 -0.16
C ALA A 88 -3.98 -10.34 0.35
N GLY A 89 -4.19 -10.14 1.66
CA GLY A 89 -5.52 -9.91 2.24
C GLY A 89 -6.14 -8.61 1.77
N LEU A 90 -5.41 -7.50 1.92
CA LEU A 90 -5.82 -6.20 1.41
C LEU A 90 -5.92 -6.20 -0.12
N GLY A 91 -5.02 -6.92 -0.81
CA GLY A 91 -5.10 -7.10 -2.26
C GLY A 91 -6.38 -7.79 -2.71
N ALA A 92 -6.82 -8.85 -2.02
CA ALA A 92 -8.09 -9.51 -2.31
C ALA A 92 -9.28 -8.56 -2.15
N TRP A 93 -9.28 -7.77 -1.08
CA TRP A 93 -10.31 -6.74 -0.86
C TRP A 93 -10.30 -5.67 -1.96
N LEU A 94 -9.12 -5.18 -2.36
CA LEU A 94 -8.97 -4.23 -3.47
C LEU A 94 -9.49 -4.80 -4.78
N MET A 95 -9.20 -6.07 -5.08
CA MET A 95 -9.74 -6.72 -6.29
C MET A 95 -11.26 -6.83 -6.22
N HIS A 96 -11.83 -7.21 -5.09
CA HIS A 96 -13.29 -7.25 -4.91
C HIS A 96 -13.92 -5.87 -5.08
N ARG A 97 -13.25 -4.81 -4.61
CA ARG A 97 -13.75 -3.44 -4.67
C ARG A 97 -13.64 -2.80 -6.05
N LEU A 98 -12.56 -3.09 -6.78
CA LEU A 98 -12.16 -2.33 -7.98
C LEU A 98 -12.34 -3.12 -9.28
N ALA A 99 -12.36 -4.46 -9.26
CA ALA A 99 -12.50 -5.25 -10.47
C ALA A 99 -13.97 -5.32 -10.90
N PRO A 100 -14.31 -4.99 -12.16
CA PRO A 100 -15.64 -5.27 -12.68
C PRO A 100 -15.96 -6.77 -12.62
N GLU A 101 -17.23 -7.09 -12.37
CA GLU A 101 -17.68 -8.49 -12.36
C GLU A 101 -17.37 -9.17 -13.70
N GLY A 102 -16.82 -10.37 -13.64
CA GLY A 102 -16.52 -11.15 -14.85
C GLY A 102 -15.38 -10.63 -15.73
N VAL A 103 -14.74 -9.49 -15.39
CA VAL A 103 -13.71 -8.84 -16.22
C VAL A 103 -12.65 -9.81 -16.73
N ASP A 104 -12.28 -9.70 -18.01
CA ASP A 104 -11.14 -10.43 -18.56
C ASP A 104 -9.85 -9.92 -17.86
N PRO A 105 -9.02 -10.80 -17.29
CA PRO A 105 -7.78 -10.39 -16.60
C PRO A 105 -6.80 -9.56 -17.44
N LEU A 106 -6.89 -9.61 -18.78
CA LEU A 106 -6.03 -8.83 -19.69
C LEU A 106 -6.72 -7.58 -20.25
N ALA A 107 -7.94 -7.27 -19.81
CA ALA A 107 -8.65 -6.07 -20.24
C ALA A 107 -8.08 -4.80 -19.56
N PRO A 108 -8.21 -3.62 -20.19
CA PRO A 108 -7.78 -2.35 -19.60
C PRO A 108 -8.39 -2.09 -18.21
N GLU A 109 -9.65 -2.47 -18.01
CA GLU A 109 -10.41 -2.21 -16.76
C GLU A 109 -10.00 -3.16 -15.63
N ALA A 110 -9.34 -4.29 -15.93
CA ALA A 110 -8.91 -5.24 -14.91
C ALA A 110 -7.81 -4.62 -14.02
N PRO A 111 -7.97 -4.54 -12.69
CA PRO A 111 -6.96 -3.93 -11.83
C PRO A 111 -5.75 -4.86 -11.61
N LEU A 112 -4.58 -4.24 -11.43
CA LEU A 112 -3.35 -4.88 -10.96
C LEU A 112 -2.81 -4.10 -9.76
N ALA A 113 -2.68 -4.73 -8.60
CA ALA A 113 -2.26 -4.06 -7.37
C ALA A 113 -0.87 -4.52 -6.90
N PHE A 114 -0.03 -3.56 -6.51
CA PHE A 114 1.16 -3.75 -5.69
C PHE A 114 0.81 -3.36 -4.26
N VAL A 115 0.69 -4.34 -3.37
CA VAL A 115 0.18 -4.15 -2.00
C VAL A 115 1.30 -4.40 -1.00
N PHE A 116 1.60 -3.39 -0.17
CA PHE A 116 2.74 -3.41 0.72
C PHE A 116 2.38 -4.00 2.09
N SER A 117 3.34 -4.68 2.71
CA SER A 117 3.17 -5.16 4.08
C SER A 117 3.09 -4.00 5.08
N PRO A 118 2.21 -4.06 6.10
CA PRO A 118 2.18 -3.05 7.16
C PRO A 118 3.42 -3.09 8.06
N LEU A 119 4.22 -4.15 7.97
CA LEU A 119 5.44 -4.32 8.74
C LEU A 119 6.67 -3.70 8.06
N VAL A 120 6.52 -3.18 6.83
CA VAL A 120 7.59 -2.47 6.13
C VAL A 120 7.99 -1.23 6.94
N GLY A 121 9.29 -1.06 7.20
CA GLY A 121 9.82 0.05 8.00
C GLY A 121 9.89 -0.23 9.51
N THR A 122 9.41 -1.39 9.96
CA THR A 122 9.57 -1.84 11.35
C THR A 122 10.93 -2.53 11.55
N PRO A 123 11.45 -2.65 12.79
CA PRO A 123 12.70 -3.37 13.07
C PRO A 123 12.59 -4.89 12.89
N LEU A 124 11.41 -5.42 12.52
CA LEU A 124 11.22 -6.85 12.29
C LEU A 124 12.02 -7.29 11.06
N THR A 125 12.81 -8.34 11.23
CA THR A 125 13.57 -8.95 10.14
C THR A 125 12.63 -9.59 9.12
N THR A 126 13.02 -9.59 7.83
CA THR A 126 12.26 -10.21 6.73
C THR A 126 10.85 -9.65 6.47
N SER A 127 10.56 -8.46 7.00
CA SER A 127 9.25 -7.78 6.91
C SER A 127 9.01 -6.99 5.61
N ALA A 128 10.08 -6.68 4.88
CA ALA A 128 10.06 -5.92 3.63
C ALA A 128 9.52 -6.75 2.46
N LYS A 129 8.21 -6.95 2.42
CA LYS A 129 7.49 -7.71 1.38
C LYS A 129 6.34 -6.91 0.77
N PHE A 130 6.01 -7.27 -0.45
CA PHE A 130 4.81 -6.81 -1.14
C PHE A 130 4.16 -7.98 -1.89
N ALA A 131 2.86 -7.88 -2.11
CA ALA A 131 2.10 -8.76 -2.97
C ALA A 131 1.77 -8.04 -4.28
N VAL A 132 1.93 -8.74 -5.40
CA VAL A 132 1.27 -8.36 -6.66
C VAL A 132 -0.02 -9.16 -6.73
N VAL A 133 -1.15 -8.50 -6.94
CA VAL A 133 -2.48 -9.13 -6.87
C VAL A 133 -3.32 -8.70 -8.07
N ALA A 134 -3.87 -9.68 -8.79
CA ALA A 134 -4.86 -9.47 -9.85
C ALA A 134 -5.66 -10.76 -10.10
N LYS A 135 -6.66 -10.68 -10.98
CA LYS A 135 -7.23 -11.88 -11.61
C LYS A 135 -6.19 -12.49 -12.55
N SER A 136 -5.96 -13.78 -12.45
CA SER A 136 -4.94 -14.48 -13.23
C SER A 136 -5.43 -14.81 -14.64
N PRO A 137 -4.65 -14.50 -15.70
CA PRO A 137 -4.92 -15.00 -17.05
C PRO A 137 -4.66 -16.51 -17.21
N GLN A 138 -3.96 -17.13 -16.26
CA GLN A 138 -3.70 -18.57 -16.29
C GLN A 138 -4.89 -19.38 -15.78
N THR A 139 -5.47 -18.95 -14.67
CA THR A 139 -6.50 -19.71 -13.94
C THR A 139 -7.90 -19.10 -14.05
N GLY A 140 -8.02 -17.83 -14.43
CA GLY A 140 -9.28 -17.08 -14.37
C GLY A 140 -9.72 -16.72 -12.95
N LEU A 141 -8.91 -17.00 -11.93
CA LEU A 141 -9.21 -16.78 -10.50
C LEU A 141 -8.32 -15.68 -9.92
N LEU A 142 -8.64 -15.22 -8.71
CA LEU A 142 -7.77 -14.34 -7.93
C LEU A 142 -6.40 -15.00 -7.71
N ASN A 143 -5.33 -14.23 -7.89
CA ASN A 143 -3.97 -14.69 -7.62
C ASN A 143 -3.16 -13.59 -6.93
N ASP A 144 -2.46 -13.96 -5.87
CA ASP A 144 -1.38 -13.18 -5.27
C ASP A 144 -0.01 -13.81 -5.60
N ALA A 145 0.99 -12.96 -5.81
CA ALA A 145 2.38 -13.38 -5.96
C ALA A 145 3.29 -12.45 -5.15
N LEU A 146 4.11 -13.03 -4.29
CA LEU A 146 4.91 -12.27 -3.32
C LEU A 146 6.32 -12.00 -3.84
N ALA A 147 6.80 -10.79 -3.57
CA ALA A 147 8.19 -10.40 -3.73
C ALA A 147 8.63 -9.52 -2.53
N SER A 148 9.90 -9.10 -2.51
CA SER A 148 10.51 -8.44 -1.35
C SER A 148 11.58 -7.44 -1.79
N SER A 149 12.46 -7.04 -0.86
CA SER A 149 13.60 -6.15 -1.10
C SER A 149 13.20 -4.67 -1.16
N HIS A 150 14.02 -3.87 -1.82
CA HIS A 150 13.99 -2.42 -1.78
C HIS A 150 12.73 -1.81 -2.39
N PHE A 151 12.10 -2.46 -3.37
CA PHE A 151 10.83 -2.01 -3.94
C PHE A 151 9.71 -1.98 -2.90
N ALA A 152 9.65 -2.98 -2.01
CA ALA A 152 8.66 -3.00 -0.93
C ALA A 152 8.78 -1.78 -0.02
N ILE A 153 10.02 -1.43 0.32
CA ILE A 153 10.34 -0.31 1.21
C ILE A 153 10.04 1.02 0.54
N ALA A 154 10.60 1.25 -0.65
CA ALA A 154 10.40 2.50 -1.39
C ALA A 154 8.92 2.70 -1.77
N GLY A 155 8.23 1.62 -2.18
CA GLY A 155 6.82 1.63 -2.52
C GLY A 155 5.93 2.01 -1.34
N LYS A 156 6.13 1.36 -0.18
CA LYS A 156 5.43 1.73 1.06
C LYS A 156 5.69 3.19 1.44
N LEU A 157 6.96 3.62 1.39
CA LEU A 157 7.37 4.97 1.73
C LEU A 157 6.99 6.04 0.68
N THR A 158 6.26 5.68 -0.38
CA THR A 158 5.49 6.68 -1.15
C THR A 158 4.33 7.26 -0.35
N GLY A 159 3.98 6.66 0.79
CA GLY A 159 2.87 7.09 1.64
C GLY A 159 1.56 6.37 1.31
N HIS A 160 1.64 5.15 0.79
CA HIS A 160 0.49 4.35 0.36
C HIS A 160 0.64 2.90 0.83
N ASP A 161 -0.48 2.27 1.18
CA ASP A 161 -0.55 0.85 1.51
C ASP A 161 -0.63 -0.04 0.27
N ALA A 162 -1.11 0.52 -0.85
CA ALA A 162 -1.10 -0.13 -2.15
C ALA A 162 -0.97 0.89 -3.29
N ILE A 163 -0.44 0.44 -4.42
CA ILE A 163 -0.50 1.13 -5.72
C ILE A 163 -1.28 0.22 -6.67
N VAL A 164 -2.40 0.70 -7.19
CA VAL A 164 -3.27 -0.05 -8.10
C VAL A 164 -3.21 0.58 -9.49
N ILE A 165 -3.07 -0.25 -10.51
CA ILE A 165 -3.00 0.15 -11.92
C ILE A 165 -4.28 -0.31 -12.62
N ARG A 166 -4.96 0.63 -13.29
CA ARG A 166 -6.07 0.36 -14.23
C ARG A 166 -5.84 1.11 -15.55
N GLY A 167 -6.63 0.79 -16.56
CA GLY A 167 -6.44 1.28 -17.92
C GLY A 167 -5.30 0.56 -18.65
N ALA A 168 -4.96 1.07 -19.82
CA ALA A 168 -3.81 0.65 -20.62
C ALA A 168 -3.17 1.89 -21.25
N CYS A 169 -1.84 1.96 -21.23
CA CYS A 169 -1.09 3.05 -21.84
C CYS A 169 -1.31 3.05 -23.37
N PRO A 170 -1.24 4.21 -24.05
CA PRO A 170 -1.29 4.27 -25.52
C PRO A 170 -0.03 3.69 -26.20
N ARG A 171 1.05 3.47 -25.44
CA ARG A 171 2.35 2.95 -25.88
C ARG A 171 3.10 2.33 -24.70
N PRO A 172 4.12 1.48 -24.92
CA PRO A 172 5.01 1.02 -23.87
C PRO A 172 5.48 2.14 -22.96
N SER A 173 5.21 2.03 -21.65
CA SER A 173 5.49 3.10 -20.69
C SER A 173 6.07 2.58 -19.37
N VAL A 174 6.85 3.44 -18.70
CA VAL A 174 7.20 3.30 -17.28
C VAL A 174 6.22 4.14 -16.47
N LEU A 175 5.53 3.53 -15.51
CA LEU A 175 4.77 4.26 -14.50
C LEU A 175 5.72 4.73 -13.41
N VAL A 176 5.85 6.04 -13.25
CA VAL A 176 6.72 6.64 -12.23
C VAL A 176 5.89 7.22 -11.08
N VAL A 177 6.19 6.81 -9.85
CA VAL A 177 5.47 7.21 -8.63
C VAL A 177 6.43 7.85 -7.61
N ASP A 178 6.21 9.12 -7.30
CA ASP A 178 6.98 9.92 -6.33
C ASP A 178 6.04 10.55 -5.29
N GLY A 179 5.82 9.83 -4.18
CA GLY A 179 4.77 10.19 -3.25
C GLY A 179 3.40 10.09 -3.92
N ASP A 180 2.63 11.17 -3.87
CA ASP A 180 1.32 11.29 -4.53
C ASP A 180 1.41 11.66 -6.02
N ARG A 181 2.62 11.92 -6.55
CA ARG A 181 2.79 12.33 -7.95
C ARG A 181 3.06 11.13 -8.83
N THR A 182 2.22 10.98 -9.86
CA THR A 182 2.35 9.95 -10.88
C THR A 182 2.61 10.58 -12.25
N ARG A 183 3.36 9.87 -13.09
CA ARG A 183 3.51 10.20 -14.52
C ARG A 183 3.88 8.95 -15.32
N LEU A 184 3.61 9.00 -16.62
CA LEU A 184 4.08 7.99 -17.57
C LEU A 184 5.29 8.52 -18.34
N GLU A 185 6.35 7.72 -18.39
CA GLU A 185 7.51 7.96 -19.25
C GLU A 185 7.55 6.95 -20.39
N ASP A 186 8.04 7.35 -21.56
CA ASP A 186 8.19 6.44 -22.70
C ASP A 186 9.10 5.26 -22.34
N ALA A 187 8.67 4.06 -22.70
CA ALA A 187 9.44 2.84 -22.56
C ALA A 187 9.56 2.08 -23.88
N SER A 188 9.27 2.73 -25.01
CA SER A 188 9.33 2.10 -26.33
C SER A 188 10.70 1.50 -26.62
N ASP A 189 11.76 2.14 -26.13
CA ASP A 189 13.14 1.68 -26.27
C ASP A 189 13.53 0.57 -25.27
N LEU A 190 12.74 0.39 -24.20
CA LEU A 190 12.91 -0.67 -23.20
C LEU A 190 12.13 -1.94 -23.56
N TRP A 191 11.14 -1.82 -24.45
CA TRP A 191 10.31 -2.95 -24.87
C TRP A 191 11.16 -3.97 -25.63
N GLY A 192 11.06 -5.24 -25.25
CA GLY A 192 11.90 -6.34 -25.74
C GLY A 192 13.13 -6.63 -24.86
N LEU A 193 13.52 -5.73 -23.96
CA LEU A 193 14.61 -6.00 -23.02
C LEU A 193 14.19 -6.96 -21.91
N SER A 194 15.16 -7.68 -21.33
CA SER A 194 14.91 -8.43 -20.10
C SER A 194 14.49 -7.51 -18.96
N ALA A 195 13.84 -8.07 -17.93
CA ALA A 195 13.40 -7.28 -16.78
C ALA A 195 14.57 -6.64 -16.02
N ASP A 196 15.71 -7.32 -15.98
CA ASP A 196 16.91 -6.85 -15.26
C ASP A 196 17.59 -5.71 -16.03
N GLU A 197 17.75 -5.84 -17.35
CA GLU A 197 18.25 -4.74 -18.21
C GLU A 197 17.31 -3.53 -18.15
N THR A 198 16.00 -3.76 -18.08
CA THR A 198 15.00 -2.71 -17.92
C THR A 198 15.18 -1.98 -16.58
N GLU A 199 15.32 -2.72 -15.48
CA GLU A 199 15.57 -2.13 -14.16
C GLU A 199 16.84 -1.27 -14.17
N GLU A 200 17.93 -1.76 -14.75
CA GLU A 200 19.19 -1.02 -14.88
C GLU A 200 18.99 0.29 -15.65
N ARG A 201 18.40 0.24 -16.87
CA ARG A 201 18.18 1.43 -17.70
C ARG A 201 17.23 2.44 -17.06
N VAL A 202 16.17 1.99 -16.40
CA VAL A 202 15.26 2.89 -15.69
C VAL A 202 15.98 3.57 -14.51
N ARG A 203 16.84 2.86 -13.79
CA ARG A 203 17.61 3.43 -12.68
C ARG A 203 18.71 4.38 -13.16
N GLU A 204 19.31 4.15 -14.31
CA GLU A 204 20.23 5.11 -14.94
C GLU A 204 19.53 6.42 -15.31
N ARG A 205 18.30 6.34 -15.84
CA ARG A 205 17.48 7.52 -16.20
C ARG A 205 17.04 8.33 -14.99
N LEU A 206 16.50 7.65 -13.98
CA LEU A 206 15.81 8.29 -12.87
C LEU A 206 16.73 8.54 -11.66
N GLY A 207 17.82 7.78 -11.55
CA GLY A 207 18.79 7.82 -10.46
C GLY A 207 18.65 6.67 -9.46
N ILE A 208 19.72 6.47 -8.67
CA ILE A 208 19.88 5.31 -7.78
C ILE A 208 18.84 5.19 -6.65
N ALA A 209 18.13 6.27 -6.33
CA ALA A 209 17.11 6.30 -5.29
C ALA A 209 15.82 5.57 -5.72
N TRP A 210 15.62 5.38 -7.02
CA TRP A 210 14.44 4.72 -7.57
C TRP A 210 14.57 3.20 -7.52
N ARG A 211 13.46 2.55 -7.18
CA ARG A 211 13.31 1.10 -7.17
C ARG A 211 12.29 0.71 -8.22
N VAL A 212 12.62 -0.33 -8.99
CA VAL A 212 11.89 -0.65 -10.22
C VAL A 212 11.39 -2.08 -10.13
N ALA A 213 10.12 -2.31 -10.47
CA ALA A 213 9.61 -3.63 -10.79
C ALA A 213 9.23 -3.66 -12.27
N ALA A 214 9.72 -4.65 -13.01
CA ALA A 214 9.64 -4.69 -14.47
C ALA A 214 9.16 -6.05 -14.99
N ILE A 215 8.63 -6.04 -16.20
CA ILE A 215 8.36 -7.26 -16.98
C ILE A 215 9.43 -7.45 -18.04
N GLY A 216 9.72 -8.72 -18.36
CA GLY A 216 10.51 -9.08 -19.54
C GLY A 216 9.62 -9.40 -20.76
N PRO A 217 10.21 -9.94 -21.84
CA PRO A 217 9.48 -10.25 -23.07
C PRO A 217 8.30 -11.21 -22.88
N ALA A 218 8.34 -12.07 -21.85
CA ALA A 218 7.21 -12.93 -21.53
C ALA A 218 5.96 -12.14 -21.11
N GLY A 219 6.11 -11.05 -20.35
CA GLY A 219 5.00 -10.19 -19.95
C GLY A 219 4.47 -9.38 -21.14
N GLU A 220 5.37 -8.85 -21.96
CA GLU A 220 5.05 -8.11 -23.19
C GLU A 220 4.25 -8.95 -24.17
N ASN A 221 4.60 -10.24 -24.32
CA ASN A 221 3.93 -11.19 -25.19
C ASN A 221 2.76 -11.93 -24.49
N LEU A 222 2.30 -11.43 -23.34
CA LEU A 222 1.14 -11.95 -22.60
C LEU A 222 1.21 -13.44 -22.27
N VAL A 223 2.41 -13.97 -22.02
CA VAL A 223 2.60 -15.37 -21.62
C VAL A 223 1.88 -15.59 -20.29
N ARG A 224 0.97 -16.57 -20.23
CA ARG A 224 0.05 -16.77 -19.08
C ARG A 224 0.73 -17.05 -17.74
N PHE A 225 2.03 -17.34 -17.71
CA PHE A 225 2.83 -17.51 -16.50
C PHE A 225 3.97 -16.49 -16.39
N ALA A 226 3.89 -15.37 -17.11
CA ALA A 226 4.85 -14.28 -17.01
C ALA A 226 4.90 -13.67 -15.61
N THR A 227 6.09 -13.32 -15.19
CA THR A 227 6.39 -12.80 -13.85
C THR A 227 6.61 -11.29 -13.87
N VAL A 228 6.56 -10.67 -12.69
CA VAL A 228 7.09 -9.32 -12.46
C VAL A 228 8.39 -9.47 -11.66
N SER A 229 9.49 -8.89 -12.15
CA SER A 229 10.82 -8.95 -11.55
C SER A 229 11.17 -7.65 -10.83
N HIS A 230 11.92 -7.75 -9.74
CA HIS A 230 12.61 -6.65 -9.07
C HIS A 230 13.86 -7.20 -8.38
N ASP A 231 15.05 -6.65 -8.63
CA ASP A 231 16.29 -6.99 -7.93
C ASP A 231 16.58 -8.52 -7.95
N GLY A 232 16.35 -9.14 -9.12
CA GLY A 232 16.47 -10.59 -9.34
C GLY A 232 15.42 -11.45 -8.61
N ARG A 233 14.38 -10.84 -8.03
CA ARG A 233 13.28 -11.51 -7.31
C ARG A 233 11.99 -11.40 -8.11
N HIS A 234 11.18 -12.45 -8.08
CA HIS A 234 9.98 -12.52 -8.90
C HIS A 234 8.70 -12.67 -8.07
N ALA A 235 7.71 -11.84 -8.39
CA ALA A 235 6.31 -12.21 -8.23
C ALA A 235 6.00 -13.26 -9.33
N GLY A 236 6.23 -14.53 -8.99
CA GLY A 236 6.60 -15.56 -9.97
C GLY A 236 5.48 -16.43 -10.54
N ARG A 237 4.22 -16.25 -10.15
CA ARG A 237 3.12 -17.18 -10.52
C ARG A 237 1.84 -16.42 -10.88
N GLY A 238 0.96 -17.11 -11.60
CA GLY A 238 -0.38 -16.62 -11.93
C GLY A 238 -0.43 -15.60 -13.08
N GLY A 239 0.69 -15.34 -13.77
CA GLY A 239 0.68 -14.55 -14.99
C GLY A 239 0.51 -13.05 -14.78
N LEU A 240 0.85 -12.52 -13.61
CA LEU A 240 0.67 -11.09 -13.32
C LEU A 240 1.60 -10.19 -14.15
N GLY A 241 2.69 -10.74 -14.69
CA GLY A 241 3.51 -10.07 -15.70
C GLY A 241 2.77 -9.88 -17.04
N ALA A 242 1.88 -10.80 -17.42
CA ALA A 242 1.04 -10.64 -18.61
C ALA A 242 -0.07 -9.60 -18.37
N VAL A 243 -0.64 -9.56 -17.16
CA VAL A 243 -1.58 -8.48 -16.78
C VAL A 243 -0.90 -7.12 -16.90
N MET A 244 0.31 -6.96 -16.36
CA MET A 244 1.07 -5.71 -16.49
C MET A 244 1.41 -5.37 -17.95
N GLY A 245 1.79 -6.38 -18.75
CA GLY A 245 2.07 -6.22 -20.18
C GLY A 245 0.85 -5.83 -21.02
N SER A 246 -0.34 -6.35 -20.69
CA SER A 246 -1.60 -5.99 -21.37
C SER A 246 -1.95 -4.51 -21.23
N LYS A 247 -1.42 -3.86 -20.19
CA LYS A 247 -1.58 -2.42 -19.93
C LYS A 247 -0.51 -1.57 -20.61
N LEU A 248 0.40 -2.19 -21.38
CA LEU A 248 1.58 -1.56 -21.95
C LEU A 248 2.46 -0.86 -20.89
N VAL A 249 2.47 -1.40 -19.67
CA VAL A 249 3.35 -0.94 -18.59
C VAL A 249 4.57 -1.85 -18.56
N LYS A 250 5.71 -1.34 -19.00
CA LYS A 250 6.98 -2.07 -19.01
C LYS A 250 7.59 -2.20 -17.61
N ALA A 251 7.45 -1.14 -16.82
CA ALA A 251 7.95 -1.09 -15.45
C ALA A 251 7.14 -0.11 -14.60
N ILE A 252 7.19 -0.32 -13.29
CA ILE A 252 6.80 0.66 -12.29
C ILE A 252 8.06 1.08 -11.51
N ALA A 253 8.31 2.38 -11.45
CA ALA A 253 9.42 2.98 -10.71
C ALA A 253 8.88 3.79 -9.53
N VAL A 254 9.33 3.45 -8.33
CA VAL A 254 8.91 4.10 -7.08
C VAL A 254 10.12 4.66 -6.35
N ARG A 255 9.92 5.76 -5.61
CA ARG A 255 10.92 6.31 -4.69
C ARG A 255 10.24 6.70 -3.38
N ALA A 256 10.94 6.44 -2.27
CA ALA A 256 10.51 6.91 -0.96
C ALA A 256 10.36 8.43 -0.96
N ARG A 257 9.29 8.94 -0.35
CA ARG A 257 9.13 10.37 -0.09
C ARG A 257 10.27 10.84 0.81
N ALA A 258 10.88 11.97 0.42
CA ALA A 258 11.89 12.65 1.24
C ALA A 258 11.26 13.29 2.49
#